data_AF-A0A182KAE8-F1
#
_entry.id   AF-A0A182KAE8-F1
#
_cell.length_a   1.000
_cell.length_b   1.000
_cell.length_c   1.000
_cell.angle_alpha   90.00
_cell.angle_beta   90.00
_cell.angle_gamma   90.00
#
_symmetry.space_group_name_H-M   'P 1'
#
loop_
_entity.id
_entity.type
_entity.pdbx_description
1 polymer ?
#
loop_
_entity_poly.entity_id
_entity_poly.type
_entity_poly.pdbx_seq_one_letter_code
_entity_poly.pdbx_strand_id
1 'polypeptide(L)'
;MPFNLRNFEEEAKAKLGVNECVTHKMVEPFQVLYEKHNEYVAQFKYTVLILPNGLKVVTGHPFDENCYESEHSVQDEEMKTLLASKVGQGNQNKDKKKRRRAKKSKGAAAGAADEDADGDSGEEDAAAAPAATADKAEVKA
;
A
#
# COMPACT_ATOMS: atom_id res chain seq x y z
N MET A 1 14.02 13.85 13.44
CA MET A 1 12.57 13.64 13.20
C MET A 1 11.92 15.00 13.02
N PRO A 2 10.88 15.13 12.17
CA PRO A 2 10.12 16.37 12.04
C PRO A 2 9.39 16.70 13.34
N PHE A 3 9.25 17.99 13.66
CA PHE A 3 8.50 18.47 14.83
C PHE A 3 7.70 19.71 14.46
N ASN A 4 6.63 19.98 15.19
CA ASN A 4 5.81 21.17 15.01
C ASN A 4 6.14 22.20 16.10
N LEU A 5 6.17 23.49 15.76
CA LEU A 5 6.45 24.58 16.71
C LEU A 5 5.38 24.70 17.81
N ARG A 6 4.18 24.14 17.61
CA ARG A 6 3.10 24.07 18.60
C ARG A 6 3.39 23.09 19.75
N ASN A 7 4.34 22.16 19.57
CA ASN A 7 4.69 21.20 20.61
C ASN A 7 5.58 21.79 21.72
N PHE A 8 6.04 23.04 21.59
CA PHE A 8 6.81 23.72 22.64
C PHE A 8 5.89 24.36 23.68
N GLU A 9 6.31 24.35 24.94
CA GLU A 9 5.57 24.98 26.05
C GLU A 9 5.41 26.50 25.87
N GLU A 10 6.42 27.15 25.29
CA GLU A 10 6.45 28.59 25.06
C GLU A 10 6.58 28.90 23.56
N GLU A 11 5.45 28.95 22.85
CA GLU A 11 5.42 29.20 21.40
C GLU A 11 6.09 30.52 21.00
N ALA A 12 5.98 31.57 21.82
CA ALA A 12 6.57 32.88 21.54
C ALA A 12 8.10 32.83 21.48
N LYS A 13 8.74 32.08 22.39
CA LYS A 13 10.20 31.90 22.40
C LYS A 13 10.65 30.98 21.27
N ALA A 14 9.87 29.94 20.97
CA ALA A 14 10.14 29.04 19.86
C ALA A 14 10.12 29.77 18.50
N LYS A 15 9.14 30.67 18.27
CA LYS A 15 9.06 31.49 17.05
C LYS A 15 10.23 32.47 16.91
N LEU A 16 10.74 33.00 18.03
CA LEU A 16 11.91 33.87 18.00
C LEU A 16 13.19 33.09 17.70
N GLY A 17 13.39 31.94 18.36
CA GLY A 17 14.61 31.14 18.22
C GLY A 17 14.72 30.40 16.88
N VAL A 18 13.60 29.99 16.27
CA VAL A 18 13.64 29.18 15.03
C VAL A 18 14.27 29.93 13.85
N ASN A 19 14.14 31.26 13.80
CA ASN A 19 14.69 32.07 12.70
C ASN A 19 16.22 31.96 12.62
N GLU A 20 16.90 31.96 13.77
CA GLU A 20 18.35 31.79 13.83
C GLU A 20 18.74 30.37 13.40
N CYS A 21 18.03 29.36 13.90
CA CYS A 21 18.26 27.96 13.53
C CYS A 21 18.12 27.68 12.02
N VAL A 22 17.15 28.32 11.36
CA VAL A 22 16.96 28.21 9.90
C VAL A 22 18.08 28.93 9.16
N THR A 23 18.44 30.15 9.58
CA THR A 23 19.50 30.96 8.95
C THR A 23 20.85 30.24 8.98
N HIS A 24 21.17 29.58 10.10
CA HIS A 24 22.41 28.82 10.27
C HIS A 24 22.32 27.36 9.81
N LYS A 25 21.24 26.97 9.11
CA LYS A 25 21.02 25.61 8.57
C LYS A 25 21.05 24.50 9.62
N MET A 26 20.72 24.83 10.87
CA MET A 26 20.53 23.83 11.93
C MET A 26 19.18 23.13 11.79
N VAL A 27 18.17 23.83 11.27
CA VAL A 27 16.83 23.31 11.04
C VAL A 27 16.42 23.59 9.60
N GLU A 28 15.90 22.58 8.92
CA GLU A 28 15.31 22.72 7.59
C GLU A 28 13.78 22.90 7.71
N PRO A 29 13.22 24.02 7.22
CA PRO A 29 11.78 24.26 7.32
C PRO A 29 11.02 23.49 6.23
N PHE A 30 9.97 22.77 6.64
CA PHE A 30 8.95 22.25 5.72
C PHE A 30 7.94 23.36 5.41
N GLN A 31 8.18 24.06 4.31
CA GLN A 31 7.35 25.19 3.87
C GLN A 31 5.94 24.73 3.49
N VAL A 32 4.94 25.52 3.86
CA VAL A 32 3.55 25.30 3.43
C VAL A 32 3.40 25.89 2.03
N LEU A 33 3.12 25.03 1.05
CA LEU A 33 2.88 25.41 -0.33
C LEU A 33 1.38 25.50 -0.59
N TYR A 34 0.98 26.42 -1.46
CA TYR A 34 -0.40 26.68 -1.82
C TYR A 34 -0.56 26.61 -3.34
N GLU A 35 -1.67 26.03 -3.79
CA GLU A 35 -2.10 26.09 -5.18
C GLU A 35 -3.03 27.29 -5.42
N LYS A 36 -3.44 27.50 -6.67
CA LYS A 36 -4.31 28.62 -7.03
C LYS A 36 -5.69 28.46 -6.40
N HIS A 37 -6.40 29.59 -6.34
CA HIS A 37 -7.76 29.63 -5.82
C HIS A 37 -8.68 28.70 -6.64
N ASN A 38 -9.47 27.88 -5.94
CA ASN A 38 -10.35 26.83 -6.49
C ASN A 38 -9.66 25.61 -7.12
N GLU A 39 -8.37 25.37 -6.85
CA GLU A 39 -7.70 24.12 -7.24
C GLU A 39 -7.62 23.13 -6.07
N TYR A 40 -7.58 21.83 -6.39
CA TYR A 40 -7.52 20.75 -5.41
C TYR A 40 -6.18 20.00 -5.50
N VAL A 41 -5.61 19.68 -4.34
CA VAL A 41 -4.36 18.91 -4.23
C VAL A 41 -4.66 17.57 -3.56
N ALA A 42 -4.35 16.47 -4.25
CA ALA A 42 -4.39 15.12 -3.69
C ALA A 42 -2.97 14.62 -3.40
N GLN A 43 -2.74 14.08 -2.20
CA GLN A 43 -1.46 13.47 -1.82
C GLN A 43 -1.68 12.10 -1.18
N PHE A 44 -1.06 11.08 -1.77
CA PHE A 44 -0.98 9.75 -1.18
C PHE A 44 0.47 9.44 -0.80
N LYS A 45 0.70 9.11 0.47
CA LYS A 45 2.04 8.81 1.01
C LYS A 45 2.05 7.41 1.60
N TYR A 46 2.90 6.56 1.05
CA TYR A 46 3.07 5.18 1.46
C TYR A 46 4.52 4.95 1.90
N THR A 47 4.73 4.09 2.89
CA THR A 47 6.07 3.55 3.17
C THR A 47 6.13 2.11 2.70
N VAL A 48 7.17 1.80 1.93
CA VAL A 48 7.38 0.48 1.34
C VAL A 48 8.70 -0.11 1.82
N LEU A 49 8.68 -1.40 2.12
CA LEU A 49 9.88 -2.18 2.40
C LEU A 49 10.30 -2.92 1.12
N ILE A 50 11.57 -2.78 0.79
CA ILE A 50 12.20 -3.54 -0.30
C ILE A 50 12.82 -4.78 0.31
N LEU A 51 12.12 -5.91 0.20
CA LEU A 51 12.59 -7.20 0.68
C LEU A 51 13.06 -8.05 -0.51
N PRO A 52 13.90 -9.08 -0.28
CA PRO A 52 14.28 -10.03 -1.33
C PRO A 52 13.07 -10.72 -1.99
N ASN A 53 11.97 -10.86 -1.23
CA ASN A 53 10.73 -11.47 -1.71
C ASN A 53 9.83 -10.52 -2.52
N GLY A 54 10.19 -9.24 -2.61
CA GLY A 54 9.43 -8.21 -3.30
C GLY A 54 9.17 -6.96 -2.45
N LEU A 55 8.41 -6.03 -3.02
CA LEU A 55 7.98 -4.81 -2.36
C LEU A 55 6.80 -5.12 -1.42
N LYS A 56 6.90 -4.71 -0.16
CA LYS A 56 5.79 -4.79 0.81
C LYS A 56 5.43 -3.39 1.27
N VAL A 57 4.21 -2.94 0.98
CA VAL A 57 3.66 -1.70 1.53
C VAL A 57 3.31 -1.94 2.99
N VAL A 58 3.81 -1.10 3.90
CA VAL A 58 3.59 -1.25 5.36
C VAL A 58 2.64 -0.20 5.89
N THR A 59 2.72 1.03 5.38
CA THR A 59 1.81 2.10 5.77
C THR A 59 1.16 2.71 4.55
N GLY A 60 -0.07 3.20 4.74
CA GLY A 60 -0.89 3.82 3.71
C GLY A 60 -2.27 4.14 4.26
N HIS A 61 -3.02 4.98 3.53
CA HIS A 61 -4.43 5.17 3.77
C HIS A 61 -5.22 4.24 2.83
N PRO A 62 -6.26 3.52 3.32
CA PRO A 62 -7.14 2.77 2.42
C PRO A 62 -7.84 3.74 1.48
N PHE A 63 -7.65 3.54 0.18
CA PHE A 63 -8.32 4.33 -0.85
C PHE A 63 -9.45 3.46 -1.43
N ASP A 64 -10.69 3.90 -1.24
CA ASP A 64 -11.86 3.25 -1.85
C ASP A 64 -12.19 3.95 -3.17
N GLU A 65 -11.95 3.24 -4.27
CA GLU A 65 -12.21 3.73 -5.62
C GLU A 65 -13.71 3.94 -5.87
N ASN A 66 -14.59 3.23 -5.17
CA ASN A 66 -16.04 3.34 -5.38
C ASN A 66 -16.62 4.69 -4.91
N CYS A 67 -15.87 5.42 -4.08
CA CYS A 67 -16.28 6.74 -3.61
C CYS A 67 -16.01 7.87 -4.63
N TYR A 68 -15.34 7.58 -5.75
CA TYR A 68 -14.89 8.60 -6.69
C TYR A 68 -15.30 8.26 -8.12
N GLU A 69 -16.13 9.11 -8.71
CA GLU A 69 -16.47 9.06 -10.13
C GLU A 69 -15.66 10.11 -10.88
N SER A 70 -14.94 9.69 -11.93
CA SER A 70 -14.16 10.59 -12.78
C SER A 70 -14.58 10.42 -14.24
N GLU A 71 -14.76 11.55 -14.93
CA GLU A 71 -14.97 11.59 -16.37
C GLU A 71 -13.70 11.21 -17.16
N HIS A 72 -12.54 11.25 -16.51
CA HIS A 72 -11.25 11.03 -17.14
C HIS A 72 -10.64 9.70 -16.70
N SER A 73 -10.24 8.90 -17.68
CA SER A 73 -9.49 7.66 -17.47
C SER A 73 -8.19 7.68 -18.26
N VAL A 74 -7.20 6.92 -17.76
CA VAL A 74 -5.91 6.74 -18.43
C VAL A 74 -6.18 6.08 -19.79
N GLN A 75 -5.72 6.68 -20.90
CA GLN A 75 -6.00 6.16 -22.25
C GLN A 75 -4.88 5.29 -22.82
N ASP A 76 -3.64 5.57 -22.43
CA ASP A 76 -2.43 4.92 -22.93
C ASP A 76 -2.40 3.41 -22.62
N GLU A 77 -2.10 2.59 -23.63
CA GLU A 77 -2.14 1.13 -23.55
C GLU A 77 -0.99 0.55 -22.70
N GLU A 78 0.20 1.16 -22.74
CA GLU A 78 1.35 0.72 -21.94
C GLU A 78 1.10 1.00 -20.45
N MET A 79 0.56 2.17 -20.14
CA MET A 79 0.21 2.58 -18.78
C MET A 79 -0.92 1.73 -18.18
N LYS A 80 -1.96 1.41 -18.96
CA LYS A 80 -3.03 0.49 -18.53
C LYS A 80 -2.46 -0.88 -18.16
N THR A 81 -1.55 -1.39 -18.99
CA THR A 81 -0.90 -2.69 -18.75
C THR A 81 -0.05 -2.66 -17.47
N LEU A 82 0.65 -1.56 -17.21
CA LEU A 82 1.45 -1.38 -16.00
C LEU A 82 0.58 -1.26 -14.74
N LEU A 83 -0.52 -0.49 -14.79
CA LEU A 83 -1.43 -0.31 -13.66
C LEU A 83 -2.14 -1.61 -13.28
N ALA A 84 -2.46 -2.46 -14.26
CA ALA A 84 -3.01 -3.80 -14.02
C ALA A 84 -1.97 -4.79 -13.44
N SER A 85 -0.68 -4.46 -13.50
CA SER A 85 0.38 -5.32 -12.99
C SER A 85 0.43 -5.30 -11.45
N LYS A 86 0.64 -6.47 -10.83
CA LYS A 86 0.65 -6.59 -9.37
C LYS A 86 1.93 -5.99 -8.78
N VAL A 87 1.76 -5.04 -7.87
CA VAL A 87 2.86 -4.49 -7.05
C VAL A 87 3.32 -5.56 -6.06
N GLY A 88 4.62 -5.87 -6.03
CA GLY A 88 5.23 -6.74 -5.00
C GLY A 88 5.68 -8.14 -5.44
N GLN A 89 5.48 -8.54 -6.69
CA GLN A 89 6.01 -9.83 -7.19
C GLN A 89 7.48 -9.72 -7.62
N GLY A 90 8.41 -9.76 -6.68
CA GLY A 90 9.83 -9.84 -6.99
C GLY A 90 10.19 -11.21 -7.59
N ASN A 91 10.31 -11.32 -8.91
CA ASN A 91 10.99 -12.39 -9.68
C ASN A 91 10.90 -13.87 -9.21
N GLN A 92 9.91 -14.25 -8.40
CA GLN A 92 9.84 -15.58 -7.77
C GLN A 92 9.70 -16.71 -8.82
N ASN A 93 9.17 -16.39 -10.01
CA ASN A 93 9.03 -17.35 -11.10
C ASN A 93 10.38 -17.78 -11.72
N LYS A 94 11.44 -16.96 -11.65
CA LYS A 94 12.76 -17.35 -12.18
C LYS A 94 13.54 -18.19 -11.17
N ASP A 95 13.46 -17.88 -9.88
CA ASP A 95 14.21 -18.60 -8.84
C ASP A 95 13.57 -19.94 -8.42
N LYS A 96 12.24 -20.08 -8.43
CA LYS A 96 11.58 -21.40 -8.27
C LYS A 96 11.94 -22.35 -9.42
N LYS A 97 12.10 -21.84 -10.65
CA LYS A 97 12.49 -22.64 -11.83
C LYS A 97 13.97 -23.07 -11.79
N LYS A 98 14.87 -22.22 -11.27
CA LYS A 98 16.28 -22.59 -11.01
C LYS A 98 16.41 -23.61 -9.87
N ARG A 99 15.67 -23.45 -8.76
CA ARG A 99 15.66 -24.44 -7.65
C ARG A 99 15.09 -25.80 -8.07
N ARG A 100 14.04 -25.84 -8.92
CA ARG A 100 13.52 -27.11 -9.48
C ARG A 100 14.50 -27.82 -10.42
N ARG A 101 15.30 -27.08 -11.20
CA ARG A 101 16.34 -27.67 -12.07
C ARG A 101 17.52 -28.23 -11.26
N ALA A 102 17.93 -27.58 -10.18
CA ALA A 102 18.98 -28.07 -9.29
C ALA A 102 18.55 -29.30 -8.46
N LYS A 103 17.26 -29.43 -8.13
CA LYS A 103 16.74 -30.60 -7.39
C LYS A 103 16.60 -31.85 -8.27
N LYS A 104 16.52 -31.72 -9.60
CA LYS A 104 16.44 -32.85 -10.54
C LYS A 104 17.81 -33.50 -10.85
N SER A 105 18.93 -32.83 -10.55
CA SER A 105 20.29 -33.36 -10.82
C SER A 105 20.97 -34.02 -9.61
N LYS A 106 20.35 -34.04 -8.41
CA LYS A 106 21.04 -34.40 -7.16
C LYS A 106 20.32 -35.37 -6.22
N GLY A 107 19.35 -36.17 -6.68
CA GLY A 107 18.55 -37.03 -5.80
C GLY A 107 18.14 -38.37 -6.40
N ALA A 108 19.11 -39.24 -6.66
CA ALA A 108 18.91 -40.69 -6.71
C ALA A 108 19.73 -41.31 -5.57
N ALA A 109 19.16 -41.33 -4.35
CA ALA A 109 19.43 -42.28 -3.26
C ALA A 109 18.77 -41.76 -1.95
N ALA A 110 17.81 -42.55 -1.44
CA ALA A 110 17.36 -42.77 -0.04
C ALA A 110 17.36 -41.60 0.98
N GLY A 111 16.36 -41.35 1.82
CA GLY A 111 15.14 -42.05 2.23
C GLY A 111 14.74 -41.55 3.62
N ALA A 112 13.48 -41.10 3.76
CA ALA A 112 12.62 -40.90 4.95
C ALA A 112 13.13 -40.18 6.23
N ALA A 113 12.52 -39.02 6.53
CA ALA A 113 11.65 -38.80 7.69
C ALA A 113 10.93 -37.44 7.55
N ASP A 114 9.62 -37.51 7.33
CA ASP A 114 8.62 -36.44 7.33
C ASP A 114 8.15 -36.15 8.77
N GLU A 115 7.82 -34.89 9.05
CA GLU A 115 6.62 -34.48 9.82
C GLU A 115 6.41 -32.96 9.59
N ASP A 116 5.52 -32.67 8.64
CA ASP A 116 4.38 -31.73 8.59
C ASP A 116 4.40 -30.42 9.44
N ALA A 117 3.82 -29.28 9.03
CA ALA A 117 2.58 -29.12 8.27
C ALA A 117 2.51 -27.76 7.54
N ASP A 118 2.18 -27.85 6.25
CA ASP A 118 1.55 -26.79 5.44
C ASP A 118 0.04 -27.06 5.54
N GLY A 119 -0.74 -26.02 5.85
CA GLY A 119 -2.19 -26.10 6.05
C GLY A 119 -2.90 -25.03 5.26
N ASP A 120 -2.78 -25.11 3.94
CA ASP A 120 -3.71 -24.48 2.99
C ASP A 120 -4.85 -25.47 2.72
N SER A 121 -6.09 -25.03 2.86
CA SER A 121 -7.27 -25.75 2.37
C SER A 121 -8.16 -24.78 1.59
N GLY A 122 -7.92 -24.70 0.29
CA GLY A 122 -8.83 -25.16 -0.77
C GLY A 122 -10.27 -24.62 -0.80
N GLU A 123 -10.49 -23.69 -1.73
CA GLU A 123 -11.41 -23.78 -2.90
C GLU A 123 -12.75 -24.56 -2.77
N GLU A 124 -13.90 -23.91 -3.08
CA GLU A 124 -14.67 -24.12 -4.33
C GLU A 124 -16.05 -23.42 -4.31
N ASP A 125 -16.49 -23.10 -5.54
CA ASP A 125 -17.65 -22.32 -5.98
C ASP A 125 -19.01 -23.04 -5.79
N ALA A 126 -20.06 -22.29 -5.43
CA ALA A 126 -21.44 -22.68 -5.75
C ALA A 126 -22.41 -21.48 -5.73
N ALA A 127 -22.99 -21.19 -6.88
CA ALA A 127 -24.13 -20.32 -7.08
C ALA A 127 -25.39 -20.79 -6.31
N ALA A 128 -26.08 -19.87 -5.62
CA ALA A 128 -27.52 -19.92 -5.37
C ALA A 128 -28.06 -18.58 -4.80
N ALA A 129 -28.78 -17.83 -5.63
CA ALA A 129 -29.96 -17.06 -5.20
C ALA A 129 -31.19 -17.81 -5.76
N PRO A 130 -32.45 -17.66 -5.25
CA PRO A 130 -32.98 -16.58 -4.41
C PRO A 130 -33.87 -17.05 -3.24
N ALA A 131 -34.17 -16.16 -2.28
CA ALA A 131 -35.45 -16.20 -1.56
C ALA A 131 -35.75 -14.83 -0.94
N ALA A 132 -36.86 -14.24 -1.39
CA ALA A 132 -37.49 -13.09 -0.79
C ALA A 132 -38.13 -13.46 0.55
N THR A 133 -38.05 -12.57 1.54
CA THR A 133 -39.16 -12.31 2.47
C THR A 133 -39.14 -10.84 2.83
N ALA A 134 -40.27 -10.20 2.54
CA ALA A 134 -40.60 -8.86 2.98
C ALA A 134 -40.93 -8.89 4.47
N ASP A 135 -40.54 -7.86 5.21
CA ASP A 135 -41.46 -7.28 6.18
C ASP A 135 -41.27 -5.77 6.28
N LYS A 136 -42.41 -5.08 6.22
CA LYS A 136 -42.59 -3.63 6.25
C LYS A 136 -42.50 -3.13 7.69
N ALA A 137 -41.73 -2.08 7.93
CA ALA A 137 -42.04 -1.10 8.97
C ALA A 137 -41.58 0.30 8.56
N GLU A 138 -42.50 0.99 7.89
CA GLU A 138 -42.60 2.44 7.77
C GLU A 138 -42.67 3.09 9.16
N VAL A 139 -41.91 4.18 9.43
CA VAL A 139 -42.39 5.42 10.10
C VAL A 139 -41.39 6.58 9.84
N LYS A 140 -41.76 7.40 8.87
CA LYS A 140 -41.72 8.88 8.78
C LYS A 140 -41.18 9.70 9.98
N ALA A 141 -40.22 10.59 9.70
CA ALA A 141 -40.21 12.01 10.08
C ALA A 141 -39.20 12.77 9.22
#